data_AF-A0A445G006-F1
#
_entry.id   AF-A0A445G006-F1
#
_cell.length_a   1.000
_cell.length_b   1.000
_cell.length_c   1.000
_cell.angle_alpha   90.00
_cell.angle_beta   90.00
_cell.angle_gamma   90.00
#
_symmetry.space_group_name_H-M   'P 1'
#
loop_
_entity.id
_entity.type
_entity.pdbx_description
1 polymer ?
#
loop_
_entity_poly.entity_id
_entity_poly.type
_entity_poly.pdbx_seq_one_letter_code
_entity_poly.pdbx_strand_id
1 'polypeptide(L)'
;MSEKFSAALRIGDLNDFIAPSQACIVSLKGLKKNDKPEVSNAIKQVKFEPVKISLKDCLACSGCVTSAETVMLEKQSLDEFLNNINSGKAVIVSLSPQSRASIAFHFGISPIQAFKKLTRFFKSLGVKAIFDTSCSRDLTLVESCVEFITRYRQNQVVEDERSKSSLPMIASACPGWICYAEKQLGSFVLPYISSVKSPQQTIGVIIKNYVCQELGLRPEEVYHVTVMPCYDKKLEAARDDFVFQFESHAEGRESEINMISEVDSVLTTGEVLELIQSKEVDFKSLDETTLDKILTNINEDGYLYGVSGSSGGYAETIFQYAAKTLFGRQIDGPLTFKNIRNSDFQEVTLEVEGKTVLKFALCYGFRNLQNIVRKLKTGKCDYHFLEIMACPSGCLNGGGQIKPSSGQSPKELSQLLESVYMENVLVASPFDNPIVKGLYDKWLEQPGSVKAGRYMHTQYHPVEKSITSQLHNW
;
A
#
# COMPACT_ATOMS: atom_id res chain seq x y z
N MET A 1 20.78 31.61 -43.11
CA MET A 1 19.38 32.07 -43.05
C MET A 1 18.58 30.92 -42.46
N SER A 2 18.29 30.99 -41.16
CA SER A 2 16.98 31.39 -40.60
C SER A 2 15.95 30.29 -40.89
N GLU A 3 15.37 29.59 -39.92
CA GLU A 3 14.64 30.17 -38.80
C GLU A 3 14.71 29.35 -37.50
N LYS A 4 14.73 30.11 -36.41
CA LYS A 4 14.64 29.68 -35.01
C LYS A 4 13.25 29.14 -34.72
N PHE A 5 13.12 27.89 -34.28
CA PHE A 5 11.96 27.51 -33.46
C PHE A 5 12.30 27.71 -31.98
N SER A 6 11.54 28.61 -31.36
CA SER A 6 11.59 29.01 -29.97
C SER A 6 11.43 27.83 -28.99
N ALA A 7 12.26 27.79 -27.95
CA ALA A 7 12.14 26.84 -26.83
C ALA A 7 10.93 27.10 -25.90
N ALA A 8 10.04 28.04 -26.25
CA ALA A 8 8.89 28.43 -25.43
C ALA A 8 7.58 27.67 -25.74
N LEU A 9 7.56 26.76 -26.71
CA LEU A 9 6.39 25.93 -27.05
C LEU A 9 6.57 24.48 -26.56
N ARG A 10 6.86 24.30 -25.26
CA ARG A 10 6.81 23.00 -24.58
C ARG A 10 6.33 23.13 -23.13
N ILE A 11 5.36 24.00 -22.85
CA ILE A 11 4.71 24.08 -21.53
C ILE A 11 3.24 24.51 -21.71
N GLY A 12 2.50 23.78 -22.53
CA GLY A 12 1.05 23.94 -22.66
C GLY A 12 0.40 22.57 -22.75
N ASP A 13 -0.52 22.30 -21.83
CA ASP A 13 -1.49 21.19 -21.83
C ASP A 13 -1.01 19.76 -21.60
N LEU A 14 -0.28 19.54 -20.50
CA LEU A 14 -0.24 18.24 -19.83
C LEU A 14 -0.68 18.44 -18.39
N ASN A 15 -2.00 18.46 -18.20
CA ASN A 15 -2.60 18.19 -16.90
C ASN A 15 -2.25 16.74 -16.52
N ASP A 16 -1.73 16.54 -15.31
CA ASP A 16 -1.48 15.21 -14.72
C ASP A 16 -2.80 14.42 -14.48
N PHE A 17 -3.94 15.00 -14.87
CA PHE A 17 -5.19 14.28 -15.16
C PHE A 17 -5.25 14.02 -16.66
N ILE A 18 -4.94 12.79 -17.07
CA ILE A 18 -5.05 12.37 -18.47
C ILE A 18 -6.54 12.45 -18.87
N ALA A 19 -6.91 13.47 -19.63
CA ALA A 19 -8.17 13.45 -20.39
C ALA A 19 -8.13 12.24 -21.35
N PRO A 20 -9.25 11.52 -21.55
CA PRO A 20 -9.25 10.33 -22.38
C PRO A 20 -8.85 10.69 -23.81
N SER A 21 -7.69 10.17 -24.26
CA SER A 21 -7.28 10.25 -25.66
C SER A 21 -8.37 9.65 -26.54
N GLN A 22 -8.77 10.40 -27.56
CA GLN A 22 -9.88 10.10 -28.48
C GLN A 22 -9.91 8.62 -28.91
N ALA A 23 -11.07 7.99 -28.74
CA ALA A 23 -11.30 6.62 -29.14
C ALA A 23 -11.18 6.47 -30.67
N CYS A 24 -10.44 5.45 -31.13
CA CYS A 24 -10.58 4.94 -32.48
C CYS A 24 -12.02 4.46 -32.68
N ILE A 25 -12.80 5.21 -33.48
CA ILE A 25 -14.14 4.83 -33.91
C ILE A 25 -14.02 3.61 -34.82
N VAL A 26 -14.30 2.42 -34.29
CA VAL A 26 -14.65 1.26 -35.12
C VAL A 26 -16.16 1.33 -35.36
N SER A 27 -16.55 1.66 -36.59
CA SER A 27 -17.95 1.63 -37.02
C SER A 27 -18.44 0.19 -37.09
N LEU A 28 -19.30 -0.22 -36.15
CA LEU A 28 -20.12 -1.42 -36.31
C LEU A 28 -21.50 -1.02 -36.83
N LYS A 29 -21.65 -1.04 -38.16
CA LYS A 29 -22.96 -1.02 -38.80
C LYS A 29 -23.60 -2.40 -38.66
N GLY A 30 -24.69 -2.44 -37.91
CA GLY A 30 -25.87 -3.26 -38.18
C GLY A 30 -25.83 -4.68 -37.61
N LEU A 31 -26.75 -4.95 -36.67
CA LEU A 31 -27.67 -6.10 -36.72
C LEU A 31 -28.85 -5.81 -35.76
N LYS A 32 -30.03 -6.31 -36.16
CA LYS A 32 -31.37 -5.88 -35.74
C LYS A 32 -31.81 -6.45 -34.38
N LYS A 33 -32.70 -5.70 -33.71
CA LYS A 33 -33.51 -6.09 -32.55
C LYS A 33 -34.45 -7.28 -32.85
N ASN A 34 -34.71 -8.09 -31.82
CA ASN A 34 -36.03 -8.67 -31.55
C ASN A 34 -36.20 -8.89 -30.03
N ASP A 35 -37.31 -8.37 -29.50
CA ASP A 35 -37.77 -8.52 -28.12
C ASP A 35 -38.60 -9.80 -27.94
N LYS A 36 -38.49 -10.44 -26.77
CA LYS A 36 -39.63 -10.96 -25.96
C LYS A 36 -39.14 -11.41 -24.56
N PRO A 37 -39.89 -11.14 -23.48
CA PRO A 37 -39.48 -11.47 -22.11
C PRO A 37 -40.06 -12.81 -21.64
N GLU A 38 -39.23 -13.64 -21.00
CA GLU A 38 -39.67 -14.78 -20.18
C GLU A 38 -39.19 -14.56 -18.74
N VAL A 39 -40.12 -14.71 -17.80
CA VAL A 39 -39.89 -14.60 -16.36
C VAL A 39 -39.51 -15.99 -15.83
N SER A 40 -38.32 -16.12 -15.25
CA SER A 40 -37.94 -17.30 -14.47
C SER A 40 -37.39 -16.86 -13.10
N ASN A 41 -38.05 -17.37 -12.05
CA ASN A 41 -37.59 -17.28 -10.68
C ASN A 41 -36.35 -18.15 -10.50
N ALA A 42 -35.18 -17.52 -10.47
CA ALA A 42 -33.94 -18.14 -10.06
C ALA A 42 -33.22 -17.21 -9.08
N ILE A 43 -32.80 -17.75 -7.94
CA ILE A 43 -31.88 -17.11 -7.01
C ILE A 43 -30.63 -16.74 -7.84
N LYS A 44 -30.47 -15.45 -8.17
CA LYS A 44 -29.37 -14.98 -9.02
C LYS A 44 -28.06 -15.24 -8.28
N GLN A 45 -27.28 -16.21 -8.74
CA GLN A 45 -25.83 -16.14 -8.58
C GLN A 45 -25.39 -14.87 -9.32
N VAL A 46 -25.15 -13.80 -8.57
CA VAL A 46 -24.52 -12.60 -9.09
C VAL A 46 -23.08 -12.99 -9.42
N LYS A 47 -22.82 -13.24 -10.70
CA LYS A 47 -21.47 -13.45 -11.22
C LYS A 47 -20.86 -12.07 -11.41
N PHE A 48 -19.81 -11.76 -10.65
CA PHE A 48 -19.11 -10.49 -10.84
C PHE A 48 -18.31 -10.57 -12.15
N GLU A 49 -18.40 -9.55 -12.99
CA GLU A 49 -17.46 -9.47 -14.10
C GLU A 49 -16.07 -9.18 -13.51
N PRO A 50 -15.03 -9.96 -13.85
CA PRO A 50 -13.68 -9.67 -13.37
C PRO A 50 -13.34 -8.24 -13.75
N VAL A 51 -12.84 -7.46 -12.78
CA VAL A 51 -12.43 -6.07 -13.03
C VAL A 51 -11.38 -6.08 -14.14
N LYS A 52 -11.76 -5.63 -15.34
CA LYS A 52 -10.83 -5.45 -16.46
C LYS A 52 -9.97 -4.23 -16.17
N ILE A 53 -8.83 -4.48 -15.55
CA ILE A 53 -7.86 -3.43 -15.23
C ILE A 53 -7.22 -2.97 -16.54
N SER A 54 -7.55 -1.76 -16.95
CA SER A 54 -6.86 -1.11 -18.06
C SER A 54 -5.58 -0.44 -17.56
N LEU A 55 -4.64 -0.18 -18.47
CA LEU A 55 -3.44 0.60 -18.17
C LEU A 55 -3.74 2.01 -17.62
N LYS A 56 -4.99 2.49 -17.70
CA LYS A 56 -5.45 3.77 -17.13
C LYS A 56 -5.83 3.67 -15.65
N ASP A 57 -6.09 2.46 -15.15
CA ASP A 57 -6.55 2.21 -13.78
C ASP A 57 -5.38 2.12 -12.79
N CYS A 58 -4.18 1.79 -13.30
CA CYS A 58 -2.92 1.99 -12.59
C CYS A 58 -2.39 3.40 -12.88
N LEU A 59 -2.68 4.36 -12.00
CA LEU A 59 -2.17 5.74 -12.08
C LEU A 59 -0.63 5.80 -12.09
N ALA A 60 0.03 4.76 -11.59
CA ALA A 60 1.48 4.68 -11.46
C ALA A 60 2.19 4.23 -12.75
N CYS A 61 1.52 3.45 -13.59
CA CYS A 61 2.20 2.65 -14.60
C CYS A 61 1.35 2.45 -15.86
N SER A 62 1.20 3.50 -16.67
CA SER A 62 0.89 3.37 -18.08
C SER A 62 1.96 2.50 -18.77
N GLY A 63 1.79 1.17 -18.75
CA GLY A 63 2.63 0.20 -19.44
C GLY A 63 3.58 -0.67 -18.59
N CYS A 64 3.43 -0.75 -17.25
CA CYS A 64 4.28 -1.69 -16.46
C CYS A 64 3.61 -3.03 -16.14
N VAL A 65 2.30 -3.18 -16.35
CA VAL A 65 1.60 -4.45 -16.09
C VAL A 65 1.65 -5.32 -17.35
N THR A 66 2.18 -6.53 -17.21
CA THR A 66 2.25 -7.56 -18.26
C THR A 66 0.92 -8.30 -18.37
N SER A 67 0.69 -8.99 -19.50
CA SER A 67 -0.53 -9.80 -19.67
C SER A 67 -0.68 -10.89 -18.60
N ALA A 68 0.43 -11.47 -18.12
CA ALA A 68 0.43 -12.43 -17.03
C ALA A 68 -0.02 -11.78 -15.71
N GLU A 69 0.48 -10.57 -15.42
CA GLU A 69 0.09 -9.82 -14.24
C GLU A 69 -1.38 -9.38 -14.30
N THR A 70 -1.91 -9.02 -15.48
CA THR A 70 -3.36 -8.76 -15.63
C THR A 70 -4.18 -9.98 -15.23
N VAL A 71 -3.79 -11.19 -15.65
CA VAL A 71 -4.47 -12.43 -15.26
C VAL A 71 -4.36 -12.68 -13.74
N MET A 72 -3.21 -12.40 -13.13
CA MET A 72 -3.05 -12.51 -11.67
C MET A 72 -3.95 -11.55 -10.89
N LEU A 73 -4.11 -10.33 -11.40
CA LEU A 73 -5.00 -9.33 -10.81
C LEU A 73 -6.48 -9.74 -10.93
N GLU A 74 -6.87 -10.29 -12.08
CA GLU A 74 -8.24 -10.76 -12.34
C GLU A 74 -8.62 -11.98 -11.48
N LYS A 75 -7.64 -12.83 -11.12
CA LYS A 75 -7.89 -13.96 -10.21
C LYS A 75 -8.35 -13.47 -8.84
N GLN A 76 -7.66 -12.48 -8.28
CA GLN A 76 -7.96 -11.83 -6.99
C GLN A 76 -9.27 -11.02 -7.06
N SER A 77 -10.41 -11.70 -7.09
CA SER A 77 -11.74 -11.14 -7.39
C SER A 77 -12.74 -11.34 -6.25
N LEU A 78 -13.87 -10.63 -6.33
CA LEU A 78 -15.01 -10.83 -5.42
C LEU A 78 -15.58 -12.25 -5.51
N ASP A 79 -15.61 -12.84 -6.70
CA ASP A 79 -16.03 -14.23 -6.92
C ASP A 79 -15.10 -15.20 -6.18
N GLU A 80 -13.77 -15.03 -6.32
CA GLU A 80 -12.79 -15.86 -5.60
C GLU A 80 -12.95 -15.71 -4.08
N PHE A 81 -13.10 -14.48 -3.59
CA PHE A 81 -13.33 -14.19 -2.18
C PHE A 81 -14.56 -14.93 -1.63
N LEU A 82 -15.72 -14.81 -2.31
CA LEU A 82 -16.95 -15.47 -1.90
C LEU A 82 -16.86 -17.00 -2.01
N ASN A 83 -16.15 -17.52 -3.02
CA ASN A 83 -15.94 -18.96 -3.17
C ASN A 83 -15.09 -19.54 -2.03
N ASN A 84 -14.04 -18.83 -1.56
CA ASN A 84 -13.25 -19.27 -0.41
C ASN A 84 -14.07 -19.25 0.88
N ILE A 85 -14.95 -18.25 1.06
CA ILE A 85 -15.91 -18.23 2.17
C ILE A 85 -16.86 -19.44 2.09
N ASN A 86 -17.50 -19.67 0.94
CA ASN A 86 -18.51 -20.73 0.75
C ASN A 86 -17.92 -22.14 0.83
N SER A 87 -16.62 -22.31 0.55
CA SER A 87 -15.92 -23.59 0.68
C SER A 87 -15.51 -23.91 2.13
N GLY A 88 -15.80 -23.04 3.09
CA GLY A 88 -15.58 -23.28 4.53
C GLY A 88 -14.15 -22.98 5.00
N LYS A 89 -13.32 -22.29 4.20
CA LYS A 89 -12.00 -21.84 4.66
C LYS A 89 -12.12 -20.80 5.76
N ALA A 90 -11.11 -20.72 6.63
CA ALA A 90 -11.04 -19.68 7.65
C ALA A 90 -10.61 -18.35 6.99
N VAL A 91 -11.57 -17.52 6.61
CA VAL A 91 -11.28 -16.22 5.99
C VAL A 91 -11.00 -15.16 7.05
N ILE A 92 -9.86 -14.48 6.94
CA ILE A 92 -9.48 -13.32 7.77
C ILE A 92 -9.31 -12.12 6.85
N VAL A 93 -9.89 -10.97 7.22
CA VAL A 93 -9.82 -9.74 6.41
C VAL A 93 -9.06 -8.64 7.17
N SER A 94 -8.09 -8.01 6.53
CA SER A 94 -7.35 -6.86 7.08
C SER A 94 -7.66 -5.57 6.31
N LEU A 95 -8.24 -4.58 6.96
CA LEU A 95 -8.70 -3.33 6.36
C LEU A 95 -7.65 -2.23 6.48
N SER A 96 -7.35 -1.55 5.38
CA SER A 96 -6.50 -0.36 5.41
C SER A 96 -7.24 0.87 5.98
N PRO A 97 -6.57 1.73 6.76
CA PRO A 97 -7.15 2.99 7.24
C PRO A 97 -7.65 3.92 6.12
N GLN A 98 -7.02 3.88 4.95
CA GLN A 98 -7.40 4.67 3.77
C GLN A 98 -8.72 4.16 3.16
N SER A 99 -8.90 2.84 3.04
CA SER A 99 -10.15 2.24 2.59
C SER A 99 -11.28 2.52 3.59
N ARG A 100 -10.99 2.42 4.89
CA ARG A 100 -11.95 2.78 5.95
C ARG A 100 -12.40 4.23 5.84
N ALA A 101 -11.47 5.18 5.71
CA ALA A 101 -11.79 6.60 5.54
C ALA A 101 -12.61 6.87 4.27
N SER A 102 -12.28 6.20 3.15
CA SER A 102 -13.02 6.34 1.89
C SER A 102 -14.47 5.84 2.00
N ILE A 103 -14.68 4.67 2.62
CA ILE A 103 -16.02 4.12 2.87
C ILE A 103 -16.81 4.99 3.85
N ALA A 104 -16.16 5.46 4.92
CA ALA A 104 -16.77 6.35 5.91
C ALA A 104 -17.28 7.64 5.26
N PHE A 105 -16.43 8.29 4.45
CA PHE A 105 -16.81 9.48 3.69
C PHE A 105 -17.97 9.21 2.73
N HIS A 106 -17.94 8.08 1.99
CA HIS A 106 -18.99 7.73 1.03
C HIS A 106 -20.37 7.58 1.67
N PHE A 107 -20.46 6.96 2.86
CA PHE A 107 -21.73 6.76 3.57
C PHE A 107 -22.10 7.90 4.53
N GLY A 108 -21.20 8.88 4.72
CA GLY A 108 -21.39 10.00 5.65
C GLY A 108 -21.48 9.55 7.10
N ILE A 109 -20.55 8.68 7.53
CA ILE A 109 -20.41 8.14 8.89
C ILE A 109 -18.96 8.30 9.36
N SER A 110 -18.67 8.13 10.66
CA SER A 110 -17.28 8.22 11.13
C SER A 110 -16.44 6.99 10.74
N PRO A 111 -15.10 7.09 10.70
CA PRO A 111 -14.23 5.95 10.40
C PRO A 111 -14.43 4.74 11.32
N ILE A 112 -14.69 4.97 12.60
CA ILE A 112 -14.93 3.90 13.59
C ILE A 112 -16.26 3.21 13.31
N GLN A 113 -17.31 3.98 12.99
CA GLN A 113 -18.60 3.40 12.61
C GLN A 113 -18.48 2.57 11.33
N ALA A 114 -17.75 3.08 10.33
CA ALA A 114 -17.47 2.32 9.11
C ALA A 114 -16.74 1.01 9.43
N PHE A 115 -15.76 1.03 10.33
CA PHE A 115 -15.04 -0.18 10.72
C PHE A 115 -15.97 -1.22 11.37
N LYS A 116 -16.76 -0.81 12.36
CA LYS A 116 -17.73 -1.71 13.03
C LYS A 116 -18.78 -2.25 12.07
N LYS A 117 -19.32 -1.43 11.17
CA LYS A 117 -20.31 -1.85 10.17
C LYS A 117 -19.69 -2.78 9.12
N LEU A 118 -18.45 -2.53 8.69
CA LEU A 118 -17.70 -3.46 7.83
C LEU A 118 -17.46 -4.79 8.53
N THR A 119 -17.07 -4.77 9.82
CA THR A 119 -16.94 -5.99 10.62
C THR A 119 -18.25 -6.77 10.66
N ARG A 120 -19.39 -6.11 10.89
CA ARG A 120 -20.70 -6.75 10.86
C ARG A 120 -21.01 -7.35 9.48
N PHE A 121 -20.80 -6.58 8.43
CA PHE A 121 -21.07 -6.98 7.05
C PHE A 121 -20.28 -8.22 6.66
N PHE A 122 -18.96 -8.19 6.79
CA PHE A 122 -18.13 -9.33 6.43
C PHE A 122 -18.34 -10.55 7.32
N LYS A 123 -18.57 -10.38 8.64
CA LYS A 123 -18.94 -11.51 9.51
C LYS A 123 -20.27 -12.14 9.08
N SER A 124 -21.23 -11.34 8.58
CA SER A 124 -22.48 -11.87 8.01
C SER A 124 -22.28 -12.72 6.75
N LEU A 125 -21.17 -12.52 6.03
CA LEU A 125 -20.79 -13.35 4.89
C LEU A 125 -20.09 -14.65 5.32
N GLY A 126 -19.52 -14.73 6.53
CA GLY A 126 -18.77 -15.89 7.02
C GLY A 126 -17.28 -15.61 7.31
N VAL A 127 -16.84 -14.34 7.25
CA VAL A 127 -15.46 -13.97 7.64
C VAL A 127 -15.27 -14.20 9.15
N LYS A 128 -14.18 -14.88 9.52
CA LYS A 128 -13.91 -15.31 10.90
C LYS A 128 -13.43 -14.13 11.75
N ALA A 129 -12.49 -13.34 11.26
CA ALA A 129 -11.92 -12.20 11.97
C ALA A 129 -11.57 -11.05 11.03
N ILE A 130 -11.67 -9.82 11.57
CA ILE A 130 -11.33 -8.58 10.88
C ILE A 130 -10.41 -7.71 11.69
N PHE A 131 -9.34 -7.25 11.05
CA PHE A 131 -8.32 -6.40 11.66
C PHE A 131 -8.06 -5.12 10.86
N ASP A 132 -7.34 -4.19 11.47
CA ASP A 132 -6.92 -2.93 10.85
C ASP A 132 -5.40 -2.93 10.65
N THR A 133 -4.92 -2.51 9.47
CA THR A 133 -3.48 -2.52 9.15
C THR A 133 -2.67 -1.41 9.83
N SER A 134 -3.27 -0.62 10.73
CA SER A 134 -2.53 0.42 11.48
C SER A 134 -1.47 -0.18 12.39
N CYS A 135 -1.73 -1.33 13.03
CA CYS A 135 -0.73 -1.96 13.90
C CYS A 135 0.48 -2.49 13.10
N SER A 136 0.23 -3.08 11.91
CA SER A 136 1.30 -3.53 11.04
C SER A 136 2.08 -2.35 10.45
N ARG A 137 1.40 -1.23 10.16
CA ARG A 137 2.08 0.01 9.78
C ARG A 137 3.02 0.50 10.89
N ASP A 138 2.57 0.54 12.13
CA ASP A 138 3.40 1.00 13.24
C ASP A 138 4.62 0.08 13.43
N LEU A 139 4.45 -1.24 13.31
CA LEU A 139 5.56 -2.21 13.31
C LEU A 139 6.54 -1.97 12.15
N THR A 140 6.03 -1.78 10.93
CA THR A 140 6.85 -1.44 9.75
C THR A 140 7.63 -0.13 9.97
N LEU A 141 7.03 0.88 10.61
CA LEU A 141 7.69 2.15 10.90
C LEU A 141 8.83 1.99 11.92
N VAL A 142 8.62 1.17 12.95
CA VAL A 142 9.66 0.85 13.94
C VAL A 142 10.87 0.21 13.25
N GLU A 143 10.68 -0.83 12.44
CA GLU A 143 11.79 -1.47 11.69
C GLU A 143 12.43 -0.50 10.69
N SER A 144 11.66 0.36 10.04
CA SER A 144 12.18 1.38 9.11
C SER A 144 13.05 2.42 9.82
N CYS A 145 12.68 2.80 11.05
CA CYS A 145 13.50 3.66 11.90
C CYS A 145 14.84 3.00 12.23
N VAL A 146 14.83 1.72 12.62
CA VAL A 146 16.04 0.96 12.94
C VAL A 146 16.95 0.81 11.71
N GLU A 147 16.37 0.48 10.55
CA GLU A 147 17.11 0.38 9.29
C GLU A 147 17.76 1.72 8.92
N PHE A 148 17.02 2.84 9.02
CA PHE A 148 17.56 4.16 8.71
C PHE A 148 18.74 4.52 9.61
N ILE A 149 18.62 4.36 10.93
CA ILE A 149 19.71 4.62 11.88
C ILE A 149 20.95 3.80 11.55
N THR A 150 20.75 2.53 11.21
CA THR A 150 21.84 1.61 10.85
C THR A 150 22.54 2.07 9.59
N ARG A 151 21.79 2.36 8.51
CA ARG A 151 22.34 2.87 7.25
C ARG A 151 23.04 4.21 7.45
N TYR A 152 22.48 5.12 8.24
CA TYR A 152 23.05 6.43 8.51
C TYR A 152 24.40 6.32 9.24
N ARG A 153 24.47 5.55 10.32
CA ARG A 153 25.72 5.33 11.08
C ARG A 153 26.80 4.68 10.22
N GLN A 154 26.45 3.69 9.40
CA GLN A 154 27.39 3.07 8.46
C GLN A 154 27.92 4.06 7.43
N ASN A 155 27.10 5.01 6.98
CA ASN A 155 27.53 6.03 6.02
C ASN A 155 28.63 6.95 6.59
N GLN A 156 28.59 7.20 7.90
CA GLN A 156 29.54 8.08 8.59
C GLN A 156 30.91 7.41 8.85
N VAL A 157 30.95 6.07 8.96
CA VAL A 157 32.17 5.33 9.33
C VAL A 157 33.01 4.96 8.11
N VAL A 158 32.40 4.83 6.94
CA VAL A 158 33.07 4.36 5.73
C VAL A 158 33.68 5.53 4.94
N GLU A 159 35.01 5.62 4.93
CA GLU A 159 35.76 6.55 4.05
C GLU A 159 35.91 6.02 2.60
N ASP A 160 35.77 4.71 2.37
CA ASP A 160 35.91 4.09 1.06
C ASP A 160 34.62 4.26 0.21
N GLU A 161 34.74 4.92 -0.94
CA GLU A 161 33.61 5.15 -1.86
C GLU A 161 32.92 3.86 -2.33
N ARG A 162 33.62 2.71 -2.27
CA ARG A 162 33.07 1.42 -2.70
C ARG A 162 32.19 0.72 -1.66
N SER A 163 32.23 1.14 -0.40
CA SER A 163 31.40 0.55 0.67
C SER A 163 30.48 1.55 1.36
N LYS A 164 30.24 2.74 0.76
CA LYS A 164 29.27 3.71 1.28
C LYS A 164 27.90 3.03 1.39
N SER A 165 27.31 3.09 2.59
CA SER A 165 25.93 2.64 2.79
C SER A 165 25.00 3.38 1.83
N SER A 166 23.98 2.69 1.32
CA SER A 166 23.09 3.18 0.26
C SER A 166 22.13 4.25 0.76
N LEU A 167 22.63 5.47 1.02
CA LEU A 167 21.83 6.68 1.20
C LEU A 167 21.67 7.44 -0.13
N PRO A 168 20.48 8.00 -0.43
CA PRO A 168 19.30 8.05 0.43
C PRO A 168 18.65 6.68 0.64
N MET A 169 18.11 6.44 1.84
CA MET A 169 17.18 5.32 2.04
C MET A 169 15.80 5.72 1.47
N ILE A 170 15.22 4.86 0.65
CA ILE A 170 13.95 5.09 -0.05
C ILE A 170 12.89 4.17 0.54
N ALA A 171 11.74 4.74 0.94
CA ALA A 171 10.61 3.95 1.43
C ALA A 171 10.13 2.92 0.39
N SER A 172 9.73 1.74 0.88
CA SER A 172 9.37 0.58 0.05
C SER A 172 7.88 0.28 0.02
N ALA A 173 7.06 0.98 0.81
CA ALA A 173 5.66 0.62 1.04
C ALA A 173 4.73 0.79 -0.16
N CYS A 174 5.14 1.57 -1.18
CA CYS A 174 4.37 1.83 -2.39
C CYS A 174 4.73 0.81 -3.50
N PRO A 175 3.86 -0.18 -3.79
CA PRO A 175 4.16 -1.20 -4.80
C PRO A 175 4.32 -0.63 -6.21
N GLY A 176 3.59 0.43 -6.58
CA GLY A 176 3.79 1.11 -7.87
C GLY A 176 5.21 1.67 -8.04
N TRP A 177 5.83 2.17 -6.96
CA TRP A 177 7.24 2.57 -6.96
C TRP A 177 8.16 1.36 -7.11
N ILE A 178 7.94 0.30 -6.34
CA ILE A 178 8.75 -0.91 -6.40
C ILE A 178 8.73 -1.53 -7.80
N CYS A 179 7.54 -1.68 -8.40
CA CYS A 179 7.40 -2.19 -9.76
C CYS A 179 8.17 -1.33 -10.78
N TYR A 180 8.10 0.00 -10.66
CA TYR A 180 8.86 0.89 -11.53
C TYR A 180 10.38 0.74 -11.32
N ALA A 181 10.83 0.66 -10.07
CA ALA A 181 12.24 0.49 -9.74
C ALA A 181 12.79 -0.83 -10.30
N GLU A 182 12.13 -1.96 -10.07
CA GLU A 182 12.58 -3.28 -10.52
C GLU A 182 12.55 -3.43 -12.04
N LYS A 183 11.51 -2.90 -12.71
CA LYS A 183 11.32 -3.08 -14.17
C LYS A 183 12.05 -2.06 -15.02
N GLN A 184 12.23 -0.83 -14.55
CA GLN A 184 12.76 0.27 -15.37
C GLN A 184 14.10 0.82 -14.91
N LEU A 185 14.39 0.76 -13.61
CA LEU A 185 15.60 1.37 -13.05
C LEU A 185 16.68 0.31 -12.80
N GLY A 186 16.31 -0.88 -12.34
CA GLY A 186 17.23 -1.98 -12.10
C GLY A 186 18.25 -1.68 -11.00
N SER A 187 19.44 -2.30 -11.10
CA SER A 187 20.42 -2.41 -10.01
C SER A 187 20.95 -1.09 -9.44
N PHE A 188 20.84 0.04 -10.15
CA PHE A 188 21.34 1.31 -9.61
C PHE A 188 20.43 1.93 -8.54
N VAL A 189 19.14 1.58 -8.49
CA VAL A 189 18.19 2.13 -7.50
C VAL A 189 17.92 1.16 -6.36
N LEU A 190 17.82 -0.15 -6.65
CA LEU A 190 17.40 -1.16 -5.68
C LEU A 190 18.18 -1.13 -4.35
N PRO A 191 19.51 -0.90 -4.31
CA PRO A 191 20.25 -0.82 -3.05
C PRO A 191 19.76 0.29 -2.10
N TYR A 192 19.21 1.38 -2.66
CA TYR A 192 18.68 2.50 -1.88
C TYR A 192 17.31 2.19 -1.26
N ILE A 193 16.59 1.17 -1.74
CA ILE A 193 15.26 0.83 -1.23
C ILE A 193 15.38 0.17 0.15
N SER A 194 14.52 0.60 1.08
CA SER A 194 14.34 -0.02 2.39
C SER A 194 13.98 -1.49 2.23
N SER A 195 14.64 -2.37 2.97
CA SER A 195 14.34 -3.79 2.94
C SER A 195 13.09 -4.15 3.77
N VAL A 196 12.57 -3.24 4.57
CA VAL A 196 11.38 -3.49 5.39
C VAL A 196 10.16 -3.71 4.50
N LYS A 197 9.39 -4.76 4.79
CA LYS A 197 8.12 -5.10 4.13
C LYS A 197 7.08 -3.99 4.30
N SER A 198 6.15 -3.89 3.35
CA SER A 198 5.04 -2.95 3.49
C SER A 198 4.08 -3.34 4.62
N PRO A 199 3.20 -2.44 5.08
CA PRO A 199 2.20 -2.77 6.10
C PRO A 199 1.25 -3.91 5.68
N GLN A 200 1.01 -4.09 4.37
CA GLN A 200 0.20 -5.19 3.84
C GLN A 200 0.89 -6.54 4.08
N GLN A 201 2.15 -6.66 3.70
CA GLN A 201 2.87 -7.93 3.86
C GLN A 201 3.17 -8.18 5.33
N THR A 202 3.50 -7.13 6.08
CA THR A 202 3.67 -7.19 7.53
C THR A 202 2.43 -7.74 8.23
N ILE A 203 1.20 -7.29 7.88
CA ILE A 203 -0.02 -7.86 8.48
C ILE A 203 -0.23 -9.32 8.08
N GLY A 204 0.12 -9.71 6.85
CA GLY A 204 0.08 -11.11 6.40
C GLY A 204 1.00 -12.01 7.21
N VAL A 205 2.24 -11.56 7.44
CA VAL A 205 3.23 -12.25 8.28
C VAL A 205 2.72 -12.40 9.71
N ILE A 206 2.19 -11.32 10.31
CA ILE A 206 1.60 -11.36 11.67
C ILE A 206 0.44 -12.36 11.72
N ILE A 207 -0.46 -12.34 10.74
CA ILE A 207 -1.62 -13.22 10.73
C ILE A 207 -1.20 -14.68 10.66
N LYS A 208 -0.36 -15.03 9.70
CA LYS A 208 0.02 -16.42 9.44
C LYS A 208 0.93 -17.01 10.52
N ASN A 209 1.73 -16.20 11.21
CA ASN A 209 2.71 -16.70 12.18
C ASN A 209 2.30 -16.49 13.65
N TYR A 210 1.46 -15.50 13.95
CA TYR A 210 1.08 -15.16 15.33
C TYR A 210 -0.44 -15.30 15.54
N VAL A 211 -1.28 -14.65 14.73
CA VAL A 211 -2.75 -14.66 14.96
C VAL A 211 -3.35 -16.05 14.75
N CYS A 212 -2.88 -16.82 13.77
CA CYS A 212 -3.36 -18.19 13.56
C CYS A 212 -3.18 -19.04 14.82
N GLN A 213 -2.04 -18.92 15.51
CA GLN A 213 -1.77 -19.64 16.76
C GLN A 213 -2.73 -19.20 17.87
N GLU A 214 -2.92 -17.89 18.05
CA GLU A 214 -3.86 -17.33 19.04
C GLU A 214 -5.32 -17.75 18.78
N LEU A 215 -5.70 -17.98 17.53
CA LEU A 215 -7.05 -18.43 17.13
C LEU A 215 -7.20 -19.95 17.04
N GLY A 216 -6.14 -20.73 17.33
CA GLY A 216 -6.14 -22.19 17.17
C GLY A 216 -6.37 -22.64 15.72
N LEU A 217 -5.88 -21.87 14.76
CA LEU A 217 -5.98 -22.12 13.32
C LEU A 217 -4.62 -22.54 12.75
N ARG A 218 -4.64 -23.40 11.74
CA ARG A 218 -3.43 -23.70 10.97
C ARG A 218 -3.23 -22.68 9.85
N PRO A 219 -2.01 -22.17 9.60
CA PRO A 219 -1.78 -21.12 8.60
C PRO A 219 -2.25 -21.51 7.18
N GLU A 220 -2.17 -22.80 6.82
CA GLU A 220 -2.60 -23.34 5.53
C GLU A 220 -4.13 -23.37 5.34
N GLU A 221 -4.90 -23.31 6.43
CA GLU A 221 -6.37 -23.29 6.40
C GLU A 221 -6.92 -21.86 6.32
N VAL A 222 -6.06 -20.87 6.56
CA VAL A 222 -6.45 -19.46 6.60
C VAL A 222 -6.31 -18.86 5.21
N TYR A 223 -7.40 -18.28 4.71
CA TYR A 223 -7.40 -17.43 3.53
C TYR A 223 -7.41 -15.96 3.98
N HIS A 224 -6.24 -15.32 3.92
CA HIS A 224 -6.04 -13.96 4.37
C HIS A 224 -6.23 -12.98 3.21
N VAL A 225 -7.17 -12.06 3.39
CA VAL A 225 -7.56 -11.06 2.40
C VAL A 225 -7.29 -9.67 2.95
N THR A 226 -6.77 -8.77 2.14
CA THR A 226 -6.59 -7.37 2.55
C THR A 226 -7.50 -6.44 1.75
N VAL A 227 -7.97 -5.35 2.37
CA VAL A 227 -8.78 -4.32 1.71
C VAL A 227 -7.94 -3.04 1.57
N MET A 228 -7.62 -2.68 0.34
CA MET A 228 -6.58 -1.68 0.03
C MET A 228 -7.08 -0.58 -0.93
N PRO A 229 -6.50 0.62 -0.88
CA PRO A 229 -6.90 1.73 -1.76
C PRO A 229 -6.27 1.63 -3.16
N CYS A 230 -5.59 0.53 -3.50
CA CYS A 230 -4.69 0.47 -4.66
C CYS A 230 -4.71 -0.91 -5.33
N TYR A 231 -4.72 -0.94 -6.67
CA TYR A 231 -4.59 -2.19 -7.44
C TYR A 231 -3.19 -2.77 -7.39
N ASP A 232 -2.14 -1.95 -7.29
CA ASP A 232 -0.75 -2.42 -7.24
C ASP A 232 -0.48 -3.28 -5.99
N LYS A 233 -1.33 -3.16 -4.95
CA LYS A 233 -1.29 -4.04 -3.77
C LYS A 233 -1.66 -5.49 -4.09
N LYS A 234 -2.49 -5.75 -5.11
CA LYS A 234 -2.74 -7.09 -5.65
C LYS A 234 -1.48 -7.67 -6.30
N LEU A 235 -0.71 -6.84 -7.03
CA LEU A 235 0.59 -7.27 -7.59
C LEU A 235 1.59 -7.58 -6.48
N GLU A 236 1.62 -6.76 -5.44
CA GLU A 236 2.47 -6.99 -4.28
C GLU A 236 2.14 -8.33 -3.61
N ALA A 237 0.86 -8.65 -3.38
CA ALA A 237 0.44 -9.92 -2.78
C ALA A 237 0.83 -11.15 -3.63
N ALA A 238 0.93 -11.00 -4.94
CA ALA A 238 1.23 -12.09 -5.87
C ALA A 238 2.74 -12.34 -6.08
N ARG A 239 3.63 -11.64 -5.36
CA ARG A 239 5.09 -11.83 -5.52
C ARG A 239 5.56 -13.13 -4.87
N ASP A 240 6.46 -13.82 -5.55
CA ASP A 240 7.15 -15.02 -5.05
C ASP A 240 8.07 -14.71 -3.85
N ASP A 241 8.40 -13.43 -3.58
CA ASP A 241 9.15 -13.03 -2.38
C ASP A 241 8.30 -13.07 -1.09
N PHE A 242 6.97 -13.20 -1.21
CA PHE A 242 6.01 -13.17 -0.08
C PHE A 242 5.26 -14.50 0.08
N VAL A 243 5.97 -15.59 -0.17
CA VAL A 243 5.55 -16.96 0.16
C VAL A 243 6.55 -17.57 1.13
N PHE A 244 6.07 -18.39 2.07
CA PHE A 244 6.93 -19.14 2.98
C PHE A 244 6.53 -20.61 3.00
N GLN A 245 7.52 -21.45 3.33
CA GLN A 245 7.32 -22.89 3.47
C GLN A 245 6.78 -23.20 4.86
N PHE A 246 5.74 -24.02 4.91
CA PHE A 246 5.25 -24.60 6.16
C PHE A 246 5.33 -26.12 6.07
N GLU A 247 6.12 -26.72 6.96
CA GLU A 247 6.18 -28.17 7.09
C GLU A 247 4.94 -28.65 7.84
N SER A 248 4.01 -29.28 7.11
CA SER A 248 2.88 -29.94 7.74
C SER A 248 3.32 -31.29 8.29
N HIS A 249 3.54 -31.38 9.60
CA HIS A 249 3.69 -32.67 10.29
C HIS A 249 2.31 -33.28 10.54
N ALA A 250 1.67 -33.78 9.47
CA ALA A 250 0.56 -34.70 9.64
C ALA A 250 1.15 -36.08 10.00
N GLU A 251 0.90 -36.57 11.22
CA GLU A 251 1.35 -37.89 11.67
C GLU A 251 0.98 -38.97 10.62
N GLY A 252 2.00 -39.55 9.98
CA GLY A 252 1.85 -40.67 9.05
C GLY A 252 1.71 -40.34 7.55
N ARG A 253 1.91 -39.09 7.11
CA ARG A 253 2.05 -38.74 5.68
C ARG A 253 3.44 -38.15 5.40
N GLU A 254 3.97 -38.40 4.20
CA GLU A 254 5.20 -37.72 3.74
C GLU A 254 5.01 -36.20 3.87
N SER A 255 6.06 -35.50 4.31
CA SER A 255 6.07 -34.06 4.51
C SER A 255 5.78 -33.34 3.18
N GLU A 256 4.52 -33.00 2.91
CA GLU A 256 4.17 -32.13 1.79
C GLU A 256 4.65 -30.72 2.10
N ILE A 257 5.57 -30.21 1.29
CA ILE A 257 6.04 -28.83 1.35
C ILE A 257 4.94 -27.96 0.75
N ASN A 258 4.16 -27.31 1.62
CA ASN A 258 3.15 -26.35 1.19
C ASN A 258 3.74 -24.93 1.20
N MET A 259 3.65 -24.28 0.05
CA MET A 259 3.96 -22.85 -0.09
C MET A 259 2.73 -22.05 0.31
N ILE A 260 2.86 -21.19 1.31
CA ILE A 260 1.78 -20.37 1.84
C ILE A 260 2.10 -18.90 1.56
N SER A 261 1.16 -18.19 0.95
CA SER A 261 1.25 -16.75 0.76
C SER A 261 1.03 -15.99 2.07
N GLU A 262 1.76 -14.90 2.29
CA GLU A 262 1.52 -13.98 3.41
C GLU A 262 0.15 -13.31 3.29
N VAL A 263 -0.22 -12.92 2.08
CA VAL A 263 -1.53 -12.38 1.70
C VAL A 263 -2.05 -13.18 0.51
N ASP A 264 -3.20 -13.83 0.67
CA ASP A 264 -3.76 -14.71 -0.37
C ASP A 264 -4.50 -13.92 -1.46
N SER A 265 -5.14 -12.81 -1.08
CA SER A 265 -5.85 -11.94 -2.04
C SER A 265 -6.00 -10.52 -1.52
N VAL A 266 -6.19 -9.58 -2.44
CA VAL A 266 -6.46 -8.17 -2.13
C VAL A 266 -7.74 -7.73 -2.83
N LEU A 267 -8.66 -7.17 -2.05
CA LEU A 267 -9.82 -6.45 -2.53
C LEU A 267 -9.55 -4.95 -2.48
N THR A 268 -10.00 -4.21 -3.48
CA THR A 268 -9.94 -2.75 -3.45
C THR A 268 -11.11 -2.16 -2.67
N THR A 269 -10.96 -0.90 -2.24
CA THR A 269 -12.07 -0.15 -1.62
C THR A 269 -13.30 -0.11 -2.54
N GLY A 270 -13.11 0.07 -3.84
CA GLY A 270 -14.17 0.05 -4.85
C GLY A 270 -14.87 -1.31 -4.95
N GLU A 271 -14.12 -2.41 -4.96
CA GLU A 271 -14.69 -3.78 -4.98
C GLU A 271 -15.49 -4.07 -3.69
N VAL A 272 -15.07 -3.58 -2.54
CA VAL A 272 -15.86 -3.72 -1.30
C VAL A 272 -17.17 -2.94 -1.39
N LEU A 273 -17.17 -1.74 -1.99
CA LEU A 273 -18.39 -0.98 -2.24
C LEU A 273 -19.34 -1.74 -3.20
N GLU A 274 -18.80 -2.30 -4.28
CA GLU A 274 -19.57 -3.14 -5.21
C GLU A 274 -20.16 -4.36 -4.52
N LEU A 275 -19.39 -5.02 -3.65
CA LEU A 275 -19.87 -6.15 -2.86
C LEU A 275 -21.04 -5.74 -1.94
N ILE A 276 -20.94 -4.62 -1.23
CA ILE A 276 -22.03 -4.09 -0.39
C ILE A 276 -23.29 -3.85 -1.23
N GLN A 277 -23.16 -3.21 -2.39
CA GLN A 277 -24.27 -2.91 -3.30
C GLN A 277 -24.92 -4.18 -3.87
N SER A 278 -24.10 -5.16 -4.29
CA SER A 278 -24.57 -6.43 -4.85
C SER A 278 -25.35 -7.30 -3.86
N LYS A 279 -25.08 -7.14 -2.55
CA LYS A 279 -25.80 -7.81 -1.47
C LYS A 279 -27.04 -7.06 -1.02
N GLU A 280 -27.35 -5.94 -1.67
CA GLU A 280 -28.51 -5.08 -1.37
C GLU A 280 -28.56 -4.66 0.11
N VAL A 281 -27.39 -4.48 0.72
CA VAL A 281 -27.28 -4.08 2.14
C VAL A 281 -27.37 -2.57 2.25
N ASP A 282 -28.34 -2.08 3.04
CA ASP A 282 -28.33 -0.70 3.51
C ASP A 282 -27.23 -0.53 4.57
N PHE A 283 -26.02 -0.28 4.10
CA PHE A 283 -24.83 -0.22 4.93
C PHE A 283 -24.90 0.89 5.98
N LYS A 284 -25.58 2.00 5.67
CA LYS A 284 -25.69 3.12 6.60
C LYS A 284 -26.55 2.75 7.82
N SER A 285 -27.66 2.03 7.61
CA SER A 285 -28.54 1.59 8.70
C SER A 285 -28.11 0.30 9.39
N LEU A 286 -27.14 -0.44 8.85
CA LEU A 286 -26.62 -1.68 9.43
C LEU A 286 -26.15 -1.50 10.88
N ASP A 287 -26.54 -2.38 11.80
CA ASP A 287 -26.09 -2.30 13.19
C ASP A 287 -24.56 -2.43 13.33
N GLU A 288 -23.99 -1.67 14.27
CA GLU A 288 -22.58 -1.79 14.63
C GLU A 288 -22.32 -3.09 15.43
N THR A 289 -21.14 -3.67 15.29
CA THR A 289 -20.69 -4.82 16.11
C THR A 289 -19.38 -4.53 16.83
N THR A 290 -19.05 -5.35 17.83
CA THR A 290 -17.74 -5.35 18.47
C THR A 290 -16.64 -5.79 17.49
N LEU A 291 -15.49 -5.13 17.58
CA LEU A 291 -14.32 -5.41 16.74
C LEU A 291 -13.49 -6.57 17.30
N ASP A 292 -12.76 -7.28 16.44
CA ASP A 292 -11.89 -8.39 16.84
C ASP A 292 -10.60 -7.83 17.48
N LYS A 293 -10.32 -8.15 18.74
CA LYS A 293 -9.37 -7.37 19.56
C LYS A 293 -7.89 -7.56 19.24
N ILE A 294 -7.46 -8.73 18.73
CA ILE A 294 -6.03 -9.13 18.69
C ILE A 294 -5.12 -8.08 18.02
N LEU A 295 -5.56 -7.54 16.87
CA LEU A 295 -4.81 -6.54 16.08
C LEU A 295 -5.63 -5.25 15.85
N THR A 296 -6.68 -5.02 16.65
CA THR A 296 -7.50 -3.81 16.52
C THR A 296 -6.84 -2.65 17.25
N ASN A 297 -6.35 -1.67 16.49
CA ASN A 297 -5.57 -0.53 17.00
C ASN A 297 -6.47 0.56 17.62
N ILE A 298 -7.38 0.20 18.53
CA ILE A 298 -8.34 1.10 19.17
C ILE A 298 -8.19 1.00 20.68
N ASN A 299 -8.14 2.15 21.36
CA ASN A 299 -8.11 2.20 22.82
C ASN A 299 -9.53 2.05 23.43
N GLU A 300 -9.60 2.00 24.76
CA GLU A 300 -10.88 1.83 25.47
C GLU A 300 -11.87 2.97 25.23
N ASP A 301 -11.35 4.18 24.97
CA ASP A 301 -12.13 5.39 24.65
C ASP A 301 -12.61 5.43 23.19
N GLY A 302 -12.29 4.42 22.38
CA GLY A 302 -12.71 4.32 20.99
C GLY A 302 -11.85 5.08 20.00
N TYR A 303 -10.71 5.66 20.42
CA TYR A 303 -9.79 6.31 19.52
C TYR A 303 -8.84 5.31 18.85
N LEU A 304 -8.56 5.58 17.58
CA LEU A 304 -7.63 4.82 16.77
C LEU A 304 -6.20 5.28 17.04
N TYR A 305 -5.31 4.34 17.33
CA TYR A 305 -3.89 4.64 17.39
C TYR A 305 -3.31 4.75 15.97
N GLY A 306 -2.46 5.75 15.74
CA GLY A 306 -1.78 5.88 14.44
C GLY A 306 -0.74 7.00 14.42
N VAL A 307 -0.23 7.23 13.22
CA VAL A 307 0.75 8.29 12.94
C VAL A 307 0.16 9.33 11.99
N SER A 308 0.77 10.52 11.98
CA SER A 308 0.48 11.56 11.00
C SER A 308 0.78 11.08 9.58
N GLY A 309 -0.07 11.47 8.62
CA GLY A 309 0.12 11.22 7.20
C GLY A 309 -0.61 9.98 6.67
N SER A 310 -1.58 10.21 5.80
CA SER A 310 -2.39 9.17 5.16
C SER A 310 -1.64 8.23 4.22
N SER A 311 -0.38 8.52 3.90
CA SER A 311 0.49 7.67 3.06
C SER A 311 1.54 6.89 3.84
N GLY A 312 1.40 6.84 5.17
CA GLY A 312 2.21 5.97 6.02
C GLY A 312 3.13 6.71 6.99
N GLY A 313 3.35 8.02 6.81
CA GLY A 313 4.05 8.84 7.80
C GLY A 313 5.52 8.48 8.01
N TYR A 314 6.18 7.88 7.01
CA TYR A 314 7.55 7.38 7.13
C TYR A 314 8.55 8.51 7.32
N ALA A 315 8.49 9.54 6.48
CA ALA A 315 9.42 10.66 6.56
C ALA A 315 9.33 11.36 7.91
N GLU A 316 8.11 11.61 8.41
CA GLU A 316 7.91 12.27 9.68
C GLU A 316 8.42 11.43 10.86
N THR A 317 7.97 10.17 10.93
CA THR A 317 8.33 9.25 12.01
C THR A 317 9.84 9.01 12.07
N ILE A 318 10.46 8.67 10.93
CA ILE A 318 11.89 8.37 10.85
C ILE A 318 12.71 9.64 11.13
N PHE A 319 12.27 10.81 10.67
CA PHE A 319 12.99 12.07 10.91
C PHE A 319 12.99 12.42 12.39
N GLN A 320 11.84 12.35 13.07
CA GLN A 320 11.75 12.60 14.52
C GLN A 320 12.60 11.60 15.31
N TYR A 321 12.52 10.32 14.97
CA TYR A 321 13.32 9.27 15.62
C TYR A 321 14.83 9.47 15.39
N ALA A 322 15.24 9.83 14.17
CA ALA A 322 16.62 10.10 13.81
C ALA A 322 17.16 11.36 14.49
N ALA A 323 16.40 12.45 14.51
CA ALA A 323 16.76 13.69 15.19
C ALA A 323 17.07 13.45 16.67
N LYS A 324 16.21 12.68 17.35
CA LYS A 324 16.40 12.30 18.76
C LYS A 324 17.59 11.37 18.95
N THR A 325 17.65 10.28 18.17
CA THR A 325 18.60 9.17 18.39
C THR A 325 20.02 9.50 17.95
N LEU A 326 20.20 10.28 16.89
CA LEU A 326 21.51 10.61 16.33
C LEU A 326 22.05 11.95 16.85
N PHE A 327 21.18 12.91 17.15
CA PHE A 327 21.58 14.29 17.45
C PHE A 327 21.05 14.82 18.79
N GLY A 328 20.33 14.01 19.57
CA GLY A 328 19.75 14.45 20.85
C GLY A 328 18.71 15.55 20.70
N ARG A 329 18.15 15.75 19.49
CA ARG A 329 17.15 16.78 19.20
C ARG A 329 15.74 16.18 19.27
N GLN A 330 15.08 16.43 20.39
CA GLN A 330 13.65 16.15 20.55
C GLN A 330 12.86 17.18 19.72
N ILE A 331 11.94 16.71 18.87
CA ILE A 331 11.03 17.55 18.10
C ILE A 331 9.63 17.24 18.59
N ASP A 332 8.97 18.23 19.18
CA ASP A 332 7.60 18.08 19.69
C ASP A 332 6.60 18.63 18.66
N GLY A 333 5.56 17.84 18.39
CA GLY A 333 4.51 18.20 17.43
C GLY A 333 4.82 17.85 15.97
N PRO A 334 3.92 18.24 15.05
CA PRO A 334 4.01 17.86 13.64
C PRO A 334 5.18 18.56 12.93
N LEU A 335 5.83 17.85 12.00
CA LEU A 335 6.89 18.44 11.19
C LEU A 335 6.34 19.44 10.18
N THR A 336 7.03 20.58 10.05
CA THR A 336 6.73 21.57 9.01
C THR A 336 7.52 21.25 7.76
N PHE A 337 6.86 20.64 6.77
CA PHE A 337 7.44 20.39 5.45
C PHE A 337 7.34 21.62 4.55
N LYS A 338 8.44 21.96 3.87
CA LYS A 338 8.50 23.04 2.89
C LYS A 338 8.18 22.52 1.49
N ASN A 339 7.21 23.14 0.83
CA ASN A 339 6.92 22.84 -0.58
C ASN A 339 8.08 23.27 -1.48
N ILE A 340 8.51 22.38 -2.38
CA ILE A 340 9.60 22.66 -3.32
C ILE A 340 9.07 23.07 -4.68
N ARG A 341 8.10 22.30 -5.19
CA ARG A 341 7.53 22.54 -6.52
C ARG A 341 6.01 22.58 -6.51
N ASN A 342 5.40 21.69 -5.75
CA ASN A 342 3.97 21.52 -5.58
C ASN A 342 3.70 20.88 -4.21
N SER A 343 2.43 20.65 -3.89
CA SER A 343 2.02 19.99 -2.65
C SER A 343 2.49 18.54 -2.53
N ASP A 344 2.85 17.91 -3.65
CA ASP A 344 3.29 16.52 -3.73
C ASP A 344 4.82 16.37 -3.69
N PHE A 345 5.56 17.48 -3.55
CA PHE A 345 7.01 17.45 -3.36
C PHE A 345 7.41 18.45 -2.28
N GLN A 346 7.66 17.90 -1.09
CA GLN A 346 7.97 18.67 0.11
C GLN A 346 9.25 18.15 0.76
N GLU A 347 9.97 19.01 1.48
CA GLU A 347 11.20 18.64 2.17
C GLU A 347 11.22 19.14 3.62
N VAL A 348 12.02 18.47 4.44
CA VAL A 348 12.32 18.87 5.82
C VAL A 348 13.80 18.67 6.10
N THR A 349 14.41 19.61 6.82
CA THR A 349 15.84 19.61 7.16
C THR A 349 16.03 19.76 8.66
N LEU A 350 17.05 19.10 9.20
CA LEU A 350 17.56 19.35 10.54
C LEU A 350 18.94 20.00 10.41
N GLU A 351 19.08 21.17 11.02
CA GLU A 351 20.37 21.86 11.13
C GLU A 351 20.90 21.74 12.56
N VAL A 352 22.17 21.36 12.70
CA VAL A 352 22.90 21.32 13.96
C VAL A 352 24.23 22.02 13.74
N GLU A 353 24.54 23.03 14.56
CA GLU A 353 25.78 23.81 14.46
C GLU A 353 26.02 24.41 13.06
N GLY A 354 24.95 24.86 12.40
CA GLY A 354 25.01 25.45 11.06
C GLY A 354 25.25 24.45 9.92
N LYS A 355 25.19 23.14 10.18
CA LYS A 355 25.28 22.08 9.17
C LYS A 355 23.96 21.33 9.06
N THR A 356 23.52 21.06 7.84
CA THR A 356 22.39 20.17 7.57
C THR A 356 22.80 18.73 7.85
N VAL A 357 22.28 18.16 8.94
CA VAL A 357 22.59 16.79 9.37
C VAL A 357 21.55 15.77 8.94
N LEU A 358 20.30 16.20 8.72
CA LEU A 358 19.24 15.41 8.10
C LEU A 358 18.55 16.23 7.02
N LYS A 359 18.21 15.57 5.91
CA LYS A 359 17.47 16.16 4.79
C LYS A 359 16.56 15.10 4.19
N PHE A 360 15.26 15.22 4.41
CA PHE A 360 14.26 14.24 4.01
C PHE A 360 13.30 14.87 3.00
N ALA A 361 12.67 14.07 2.15
CA ALA A 361 11.62 14.55 1.26
C ALA A 361 10.46 13.56 1.08
N LEU A 362 9.27 14.14 0.94
CA LEU A 362 8.06 13.51 0.42
C LEU A 362 8.05 13.72 -1.09
N CYS A 363 7.95 12.66 -1.87
CA CYS A 363 7.94 12.70 -3.33
C CYS A 363 6.79 11.85 -3.87
N TYR A 364 5.64 12.49 -4.08
CA TYR A 364 4.43 11.84 -4.54
C TYR A 364 4.16 12.16 -6.01
N GLY A 365 3.62 11.18 -6.74
CA GLY A 365 3.34 11.29 -8.16
C GLY A 365 4.55 10.99 -9.06
N PHE A 366 4.28 10.28 -10.16
CA PHE A 366 5.32 9.81 -11.09
C PHE A 366 6.19 10.93 -11.69
N ARG A 367 5.61 12.12 -11.90
CA ARG A 367 6.35 13.30 -12.41
C ARG A 367 7.43 13.78 -11.44
N ASN A 368 7.15 13.78 -10.13
CA ASN A 368 8.13 14.14 -9.12
C ASN A 368 9.18 13.03 -8.98
N LEU A 369 8.73 11.78 -9.02
CA LEU A 369 9.57 10.59 -8.96
C LEU A 369 10.66 10.56 -10.03
N GLN A 370 10.31 10.85 -11.29
CA GLN A 370 11.28 10.91 -12.39
C GLN A 370 12.40 11.94 -12.15
N ASN A 371 12.11 13.05 -11.45
CA ASN A 371 13.12 14.04 -11.12
C ASN A 371 14.10 13.51 -10.06
N ILE A 372 13.59 12.83 -9.03
CA ILE A 372 14.42 12.18 -8.00
C ILE A 372 15.30 11.10 -8.61
N VAL A 373 14.75 10.26 -9.49
CA VAL A 373 15.52 9.22 -10.20
C VAL A 373 16.65 9.83 -11.03
N ARG A 374 16.40 10.96 -11.71
CA ARG A 374 17.45 11.67 -12.44
C ARG A 374 18.54 12.21 -11.49
N LYS A 375 18.17 12.75 -10.33
CA LYS A 375 19.13 13.21 -9.32
C LYS A 375 19.97 12.06 -8.78
N LEU A 376 19.36 10.91 -8.49
CA LEU A 376 20.06 9.67 -8.09
C LEU A 376 21.06 9.23 -9.16
N LYS A 377 20.62 9.10 -10.41
CA LYS A 377 21.46 8.67 -11.53
C LYS A 377 22.65 9.60 -11.79
N THR A 378 22.51 10.90 -11.51
CA THR A 378 23.56 11.90 -11.72
C THR A 378 24.42 12.16 -10.48
N GLY A 379 24.20 11.44 -9.38
CA GLY A 379 24.91 11.65 -8.11
C GLY A 379 24.60 13.01 -7.46
N LYS A 380 23.47 13.64 -7.80
CA LYS A 380 23.04 14.97 -7.31
C LYS A 380 21.88 14.89 -6.31
N CYS A 381 21.62 13.70 -5.76
CA CYS A 381 20.61 13.52 -4.73
C CYS A 381 21.27 13.73 -3.37
N ASP A 382 20.87 14.78 -2.66
CA ASP A 382 21.42 15.17 -1.36
C ASP A 382 20.48 14.87 -0.19
N TYR A 383 19.45 14.06 -0.44
CA TYR A 383 18.55 13.57 0.59
C TYR A 383 19.18 12.39 1.33
N HIS A 384 18.84 12.25 2.61
CA HIS A 384 19.18 11.09 3.43
C HIS A 384 18.04 10.07 3.42
N PHE A 385 16.79 10.54 3.31
CA PHE A 385 15.61 9.67 3.22
C PHE A 385 14.59 10.24 2.23
N LEU A 386 13.90 9.34 1.51
CA LEU A 386 12.89 9.66 0.53
C LEU A 386 11.63 8.81 0.78
N GLU A 387 10.51 9.44 1.08
CA GLU A 387 9.20 8.79 1.05
C GLU A 387 8.59 8.96 -0.34
N ILE A 388 8.38 7.85 -1.04
CA ILE A 388 7.93 7.85 -2.43
C ILE A 388 6.56 7.19 -2.54
N MET A 389 5.63 7.90 -3.18
CA MET A 389 4.33 7.37 -3.58
C MET A 389 4.13 7.58 -5.07
N ALA A 390 3.69 6.55 -5.79
CA ALA A 390 3.49 6.67 -7.23
C ALA A 390 2.28 7.55 -7.60
N CYS A 391 1.26 7.59 -6.74
CA CYS A 391 0.06 8.41 -6.92
C CYS A 391 0.28 9.84 -6.38
N PRO A 392 -0.15 10.90 -7.09
CA PRO A 392 -0.27 12.24 -6.53
C PRO A 392 -1.22 12.23 -5.33
N SER A 393 -0.96 13.03 -4.29
CA SER A 393 -1.68 13.00 -3.00
C SER A 393 -1.63 11.64 -2.28
N GLY A 394 -0.71 10.76 -2.69
CA GLY A 394 -0.41 9.51 -2.01
C GLY A 394 -1.56 8.50 -2.02
N CYS A 395 -1.68 7.71 -0.95
CA CYS A 395 -2.56 6.54 -0.91
C CYS A 395 -4.06 6.87 -0.94
N LEU A 396 -4.48 8.07 -0.52
CA LEU A 396 -5.89 8.47 -0.56
C LEU A 396 -6.42 8.70 -1.97
N ASN A 397 -5.52 8.92 -2.94
CA ASN A 397 -5.82 9.01 -4.37
C ASN A 397 -5.47 7.71 -5.12
N GLY A 398 -5.35 6.60 -4.41
CA GLY A 398 -5.02 5.31 -5.01
C GLY A 398 -6.09 4.85 -6.02
N GLY A 399 -5.66 4.14 -7.07
CA GLY A 399 -6.56 3.73 -8.16
C GLY A 399 -7.75 2.86 -7.75
N GLY A 400 -7.64 2.15 -6.61
CA GLY A 400 -8.68 1.28 -6.06
C GLY A 400 -9.65 1.97 -5.10
N GLN A 401 -9.52 3.29 -4.89
CA GLN A 401 -10.46 4.06 -4.08
C GLN A 401 -11.82 4.24 -4.77
N ILE A 402 -12.83 4.56 -3.96
CA ILE A 402 -14.13 5.00 -4.46
C ILE A 402 -13.92 6.26 -5.30
N LYS A 403 -14.45 6.27 -6.52
CA LYS A 403 -14.23 7.36 -7.47
C LYS A 403 -14.95 8.64 -7.03
N PRO A 404 -14.42 9.83 -7.38
CA PRO A 404 -15.09 11.09 -7.11
C PRO A 404 -16.49 11.17 -7.72
N SER A 405 -17.37 11.94 -7.08
CA SER A 405 -18.68 12.25 -7.63
C SER A 405 -18.54 13.16 -8.86
N SER A 406 -19.58 13.19 -9.71
CA SER A 406 -19.60 14.06 -10.90
C SER A 406 -19.36 15.52 -10.51
N GLY A 407 -18.35 16.15 -11.12
CA GLY A 407 -17.95 17.54 -10.85
C GLY A 407 -16.94 17.74 -9.72
N GLN A 408 -16.58 16.69 -8.98
CA GLN A 408 -15.53 16.75 -7.95
C GLN A 408 -14.18 16.30 -8.53
N SER A 409 -13.12 17.08 -8.30
CA SER A 409 -11.78 16.66 -8.72
C SER A 409 -11.19 15.62 -7.76
N PRO A 410 -10.32 14.70 -8.23
CA PRO A 410 -9.64 13.75 -7.35
C PRO A 410 -8.80 14.41 -6.25
N LYS A 411 -8.26 15.60 -6.51
CA LYS A 411 -7.49 16.38 -5.54
C LYS A 411 -8.37 16.88 -4.40
N GLU A 412 -9.55 17.43 -4.70
CA GLU A 412 -10.51 17.88 -3.68
C GLU A 412 -10.99 16.70 -2.82
N LEU A 413 -11.30 15.56 -3.45
CA LEU A 413 -11.65 14.35 -2.71
C LEU A 413 -10.53 13.92 -1.76
N SER A 414 -9.28 13.90 -2.22
CA SER A 414 -8.13 13.51 -1.41
C SER A 414 -7.95 14.41 -0.18
N GLN A 415 -8.16 15.72 -0.34
CA GLN A 415 -8.09 16.68 0.78
C GLN A 415 -9.18 16.45 1.83
N LEU A 416 -10.40 16.14 1.40
CA LEU A 416 -11.50 15.79 2.30
C LEU A 416 -11.22 14.47 3.03
N LEU A 417 -10.73 13.47 2.29
CA LEU A 417 -10.37 12.17 2.86
C LEU A 417 -9.24 12.26 3.89
N GLU A 418 -8.31 13.20 3.77
CA GLU A 418 -7.27 13.43 4.80
C GLU A 418 -7.90 13.82 6.14
N SER A 419 -8.94 14.65 6.11
CA SER A 419 -9.65 15.07 7.33
C SER A 419 -10.40 13.90 7.97
N VAL A 420 -11.10 13.09 7.16
CA VAL A 420 -11.80 11.88 7.63
C VAL A 420 -10.81 10.82 8.13
N TYR A 421 -9.67 10.68 7.47
CA TYR A 421 -8.62 9.73 7.88
C TYR A 421 -8.09 10.04 9.28
N MET A 422 -7.92 11.32 9.62
CA MET A 422 -7.43 11.77 10.93
C MET A 422 -8.53 11.88 12.00
N GLU A 423 -9.80 11.69 11.64
CA GLU A 423 -10.90 11.73 12.61
C GLU A 423 -10.77 10.60 13.64
N ASN A 424 -10.83 10.96 14.92
CA ASN A 424 -10.64 10.06 16.07
C ASN A 424 -9.31 9.29 16.08
N VAL A 425 -8.26 9.80 15.43
CA VAL A 425 -6.91 9.23 15.51
C VAL A 425 -6.11 9.91 16.62
N LEU A 426 -5.63 9.12 17.58
CA LEU A 426 -4.58 9.52 18.54
C LEU A 426 -3.23 9.35 17.86
N VAL A 427 -2.66 10.47 17.45
CA VAL A 427 -1.30 10.51 16.90
C VAL A 427 -0.30 10.26 18.02
N ALA A 428 0.46 9.18 17.90
CA ALA A 428 1.49 8.83 18.87
C ALA A 428 2.63 8.05 18.19
N SER A 429 3.77 7.98 18.87
CA SER A 429 4.96 7.28 18.37
C SER A 429 4.64 5.80 18.15
N PRO A 430 4.97 5.18 17.01
CA PRO A 430 4.69 3.75 16.81
C PRO A 430 5.40 2.85 17.84
N PHE A 431 6.50 3.34 18.44
CA PHE A 431 7.19 2.67 19.55
C PHE A 431 6.37 2.59 20.83
N ASP A 432 5.35 3.45 21.00
CA ASP A 432 4.48 3.47 22.17
C ASP A 432 3.21 2.64 22.01
N ASN A 433 2.98 2.08 20.81
CA ASN A 433 1.82 1.26 20.54
C ASN A 433 1.88 -0.05 21.37
N PRO A 434 0.90 -0.33 22.26
CA PRO A 434 0.92 -1.51 23.10
C PRO A 434 0.81 -2.83 22.31
N ILE A 435 0.14 -2.83 21.15
CA ILE A 435 0.06 -4.02 20.28
C ILE A 435 1.44 -4.31 19.69
N VAL A 436 2.14 -3.28 19.21
CA VAL A 436 3.50 -3.42 18.64
C VAL A 436 4.48 -3.91 19.71
N LYS A 437 4.45 -3.34 20.93
CA LYS A 437 5.25 -3.83 22.07
C LYS A 437 4.96 -5.30 22.35
N GLY A 438 3.68 -5.67 22.42
CA GLY A 438 3.28 -7.07 22.64
C GLY A 438 3.76 -8.03 21.55
N LEU A 439 3.77 -7.61 20.28
CA LEU A 439 4.29 -8.42 19.17
C LEU A 439 5.81 -8.63 19.28
N TYR A 440 6.58 -7.63 19.72
CA TYR A 440 8.00 -7.81 20.03
C TYR A 440 8.19 -8.75 21.22
N ASP A 441 7.59 -8.42 22.37
CA ASP A 441 7.78 -9.17 23.62
C ASP A 441 7.41 -10.66 23.48
N LYS A 442 6.34 -10.98 22.75
CA LYS A 442 5.84 -12.35 22.61
C LYS A 442 6.40 -13.11 21.41
N TRP A 443 6.82 -12.42 20.36
CA TRP A 443 7.17 -13.07 19.09
C TRP A 443 8.46 -12.56 18.46
N LEU A 444 8.60 -11.26 18.18
CA LEU A 444 9.70 -10.71 17.36
C LEU A 444 10.96 -10.35 18.17
N GLU A 445 10.94 -10.54 19.48
CA GLU A 445 11.96 -10.16 20.45
C GLU A 445 12.08 -8.64 20.63
N GLN A 446 12.91 -7.97 19.83
CA GLN A 446 13.13 -6.52 19.92
C GLN A 446 13.30 -5.91 18.52
N PRO A 447 13.09 -4.59 18.35
CA PRO A 447 13.31 -3.90 17.08
C PRO A 447 14.70 -4.18 16.49
N GLY A 448 14.74 -4.58 15.21
CA GLY A 448 15.99 -4.93 14.53
C GLY A 448 16.69 -6.21 15.00
N SER A 449 16.03 -7.07 15.78
CA SER A 449 16.55 -8.40 16.11
C SER A 449 16.74 -9.25 14.85
N VAL A 450 17.53 -10.32 14.93
CA VAL A 450 17.67 -11.28 13.81
C VAL A 450 16.32 -11.90 13.45
N LYS A 451 15.48 -12.15 14.46
CA LYS A 451 14.13 -12.70 14.27
C LYS A 451 13.20 -11.70 13.57
N ALA A 452 13.18 -10.45 14.01
CA ALA A 452 12.46 -9.37 13.35
C ALA A 452 12.96 -9.19 11.90
N GLY A 453 14.27 -9.19 11.69
CA GLY A 453 14.92 -9.17 10.39
C GLY A 453 14.38 -10.23 9.43
N ARG A 454 14.25 -11.48 9.89
CA ARG A 454 13.74 -12.60 9.07
C ARG A 454 12.30 -12.41 8.61
N TYR A 455 11.43 -11.90 9.49
CA TYR A 455 10.00 -11.81 9.21
C TYR A 455 9.60 -10.49 8.55
N MET A 456 10.25 -9.39 8.93
CA MET A 456 9.85 -8.02 8.58
C MET A 456 10.61 -7.46 7.38
N HIS A 457 11.66 -8.13 6.89
CA HIS A 457 12.43 -7.69 5.74
C HIS A 457 12.25 -8.58 4.52
N THR A 458 12.50 -8.01 3.35
CA THR A 458 12.46 -8.64 2.03
C THR A 458 13.61 -8.09 1.17
N GLN A 459 13.71 -8.58 -0.06
CA GLN A 459 14.69 -8.13 -1.06
C GLN A 459 13.98 -7.78 -2.36
N TYR A 460 14.57 -6.87 -3.12
CA TYR A 460 14.04 -6.42 -4.42
C TYR A 460 15.03 -6.74 -5.51
N HIS A 461 14.53 -7.21 -6.65
CA HIS A 461 15.34 -7.80 -7.70
C HIS A 461 15.03 -7.14 -9.06
N PRO A 462 16.03 -6.90 -9.91
CA PRO A 462 15.78 -6.37 -11.25
C PRO A 462 15.00 -7.42 -12.07
N VAL A 463 13.97 -6.98 -12.80
CA VAL A 463 13.24 -7.87 -13.72
C VAL A 463 14.04 -7.98 -15.01
N GLU A 464 14.47 -9.20 -15.37
CA GLU A 464 15.15 -9.45 -16.63
C GLU A 464 14.23 -9.14 -17.82
N LYS A 465 14.59 -8.10 -18.58
CA LYS A 465 13.93 -7.78 -19.86
C LYS A 465 14.33 -8.82 -20.89
N SER A 466 13.38 -9.51 -21.52
CA SER A 466 13.71 -10.44 -22.60
C SER A 466 14.48 -9.71 -23.72
N ILE A 467 15.45 -10.38 -24.34
CA ILE A 467 16.32 -9.84 -25.40
C ILE A 467 15.50 -9.14 -26.52
N THR A 468 14.30 -9.65 -26.81
CA THR A 468 13.39 -9.09 -27.81
C THR A 468 12.87 -7.69 -27.43
N SER A 469 12.70 -7.40 -26.14
CA SER A 469 12.25 -6.09 -25.64
C SER A 469 13.37 -5.03 -25.62
N GLN A 470 14.64 -5.46 -25.62
CA GLN A 470 15.79 -4.56 -25.68
C GLN A 470 16.03 -4.04 -27.11
N LEU A 471 15.72 -4.86 -28.13
CA LEU A 471 15.92 -4.52 -29.54
C LEU A 471 14.95 -3.44 -30.08
N HIS A 472 13.83 -3.18 -29.40
CA HIS A 472 12.89 -2.11 -29.78
C HIS A 472 13.27 -0.71 -29.26
N ASN A 473 14.31 -0.60 -28.43
CA ASN A 473 14.80 0.67 -27.89
C ASN A 473 16.11 1.15 -28.53
N TRP A 474 16.49 0.62 -29.70
CA TRP A 474 17.65 1.05 -30.48
C TRP A 474 17.22 1.80 -31.75
#